data_AF-A0A921GBH5-F1
#
_entry.id   AF-A0A921GBH5-F1
#
_cell.length_a   1.000
_cell.length_b   1.000
_cell.length_c   1.000
_cell.angle_alpha   90.00
_cell.angle_beta   90.00
_cell.angle_gamma   90.00
#
_symmetry.space_group_name_H-M   'P 1'
#
loop_
_entity.id
_entity.type
_entity.pdbx_description
1 polymer ?
#
loop_
_entity_poly.entity_id
_entity_poly.type
_entity_poly.pdbx_seq_one_letter_code
_entity_poly.pdbx_strand_id
1 'polypeptide(L)' 'MKKIAFIIISLQNGGAERVVANIANEYVAEKKCQFYLITGPRKKQDYNLNEQVDRKCILTGKLLEDVVRLRK' A
#
# COMPACT_ATOMS: atom_id res chain seq x y z
N MET A 1 -8.71 16.42 -8.81
CA MET A 1 -7.83 15.90 -7.73
C MET A 1 -7.03 14.73 -8.28
N LYS A 2 -5.70 14.72 -8.12
CA LYS A 2 -4.85 13.62 -8.63
C LYS A 2 -5.07 12.36 -7.77
N LYS A 3 -5.02 11.19 -8.41
CA LYS A 3 -5.10 9.87 -7.76
C LYS A 3 -3.75 9.19 -7.91
N ILE A 4 -3.21 8.67 -6.80
CA ILE A 4 -1.92 7.99 -6.77
C ILE A 4 -2.12 6.64 -6.10
N ALA A 5 -1.61 5.57 -6.71
CA ALA A 5 -1.65 4.23 -6.15
C ALA A 5 -0.24 3.66 -6.03
N PHE A 6 0.08 3.10 -4.87
CA PHE A 6 1.30 2.34 -4.62
C PHE A 6 0.94 0.88 -4.41
N ILE A 7 1.66 -0.01 -5.11
CA ILE A 7 1.42 -1.45 -5.08
C ILE A 7 2.70 -2.12 -4.57
N ILE A 8 2.60 -2.82 -3.45
CA ILE A 8 3.73 -3.55 -2.86
C ILE A 8 3.25 -4.81 -2.15
N ILE A 9 3.92 -5.95 -2.34
CA ILE A 9 3.40 -7.25 -1.87
C ILE A 9 3.33 -7.35 -0.34
N SER A 10 4.29 -6.74 0.34
CA SER A 10 4.45 -6.77 1.80
C SER A 10 4.77 -5.37 2.33
N LEU A 11 4.69 -5.18 3.64
CA LEU A 11 5.22 -3.99 4.32
C LEU A 11 6.24 -4.36 5.39
N GLN A 12 6.98 -5.45 5.21
CA GLN A 12 7.88 -6.01 6.22
C GLN A 12 9.34 -5.81 5.83
N ASN A 13 10.16 -5.36 6.79
CA ASN A 13 11.63 -5.51 6.85
C ASN A 13 12.50 -5.12 5.63
N GLY A 14 11.92 -4.53 4.58
CA GLY A 14 12.63 -4.13 3.37
C GLY A 14 12.69 -2.62 3.17
N GLY A 15 13.66 -2.18 2.36
CA GLY A 15 13.88 -0.76 2.09
C GLY A 15 12.73 -0.11 1.32
N ALA A 16 12.19 -0.82 0.32
CA ALA A 16 11.04 -0.34 -0.45
C ALA A 16 9.79 -0.24 0.43
N GLU A 17 9.54 -1.26 1.25
CA GLU A 17 8.44 -1.32 2.21
C GLU A 17 8.46 -0.13 3.17
N ARG A 18 9.63 0.19 3.73
CA ARG A 18 9.81 1.34 4.61
C ARG A 18 9.51 2.66 3.89
N VAL A 19 10.01 2.81 2.66
CA VAL A 19 9.77 4.02 1.85
C VAL A 19 8.29 4.17 1.54
N VAL A 20 7.62 3.10 1.11
CA VAL A 20 6.18 3.14 0.79
C VAL A 20 5.33 3.44 2.02
N ALA A 21 5.64 2.86 3.18
CA ALA A 21 4.94 3.15 4.42
C ALA A 21 5.08 4.63 4.83
N ASN A 22 6.29 5.18 4.75
CA ASN A 22 6.53 6.60 5.06
C ASN A 22 5.78 7.51 4.07
N ILE A 23 5.90 7.25 2.77
CA ILE A 23 5.17 8.01 1.73
C ILE A 23 3.66 7.97 2.01
N ALA A 24 3.09 6.79 2.28
CA ALA A 24 1.67 6.67 2.56
C ALA A 24 1.22 7.53 3.74
N ASN A 25 2.01 7.56 4.82
CA ASN A 25 1.71 8.35 6.01
C ASN A 25 1.77 9.86 5.74
N GLU A 26 2.80 10.33 5.04
CA GLU A 26 2.96 11.75 4.70
C GLU A 26 1.86 12.25 3.75
N TYR A 27 1.53 11.46 2.72
CA TYR A 27 0.53 11.87 1.72
C TYR A 27 -0.88 12.02 2.29
N VAL A 28 -1.23 11.17 3.26
CA VAL A 28 -2.53 11.24 3.94
C VAL A 28 -2.60 12.44 4.89
N ALA A 29 -1.47 12.84 5.48
CA ALA A 29 -1.40 14.05 6.30
C ALA A 29 -1.57 15.33 5.46
N GLU A 30 -0.95 15.40 4.28
CA GLU A 30 -1.00 16.59 3.42
C GLU A 30 -2.32 16.78 2.66
N LYS A 31 -3.11 15.72 2.46
CA LYS A 31 -4.43 15.73 1.75
C LYS A 31 -4.41 16.35 0.33
N LYS A 32 -3.24 16.44 -0.31
CA LYS A 32 -3.09 17.04 -1.67
C LYS A 32 -3.57 16.12 -2.80
N CYS A 33 -3.66 14.81 -2.55
CA CYS A 33 -4.14 13.84 -3.51
C CYS A 33 -4.92 12.72 -2.82
N GLN A 34 -5.67 11.96 -3.62
CA GLN A 34 -6.26 10.72 -3.17
C GLN A 34 -5.21 9.60 -3.32
N PHE A 35 -4.73 9.09 -2.18
CA PHE A 35 -3.68 8.07 -2.12
C PHE A 35 -4.28 6.70 -1.81
N TYR A 36 -3.84 5.68 -2.54
CA TYR A 36 -4.24 4.29 -2.35
C TYR A 36 -3.02 3.41 -2.12
N LEU A 37 -3.04 2.61 -1.06
CA LEU A 37 -2.02 1.62 -0.79
C LEU A 37 -2.58 0.22 -1.05
N ILE A 38 -2.00 -0.50 -2.00
CA ILE A 38 -2.43 -1.84 -2.36
C ILE A 38 -1.35 -2.83 -1.95
N THR A 39 -1.72 -3.79 -1.10
CA THR A 39 -0.77 -4.78 -0.56
C THR A 39 -1.30 -6.20 -0.58
N GLY A 40 -0.44 -7.14 -0.21
CA GLY A 40 -0.85 -8.45 0.30
C GLY A 40 -1.46 -8.36 1.71
N PRO A 41 -1.71 -9.52 2.35
CA PRO A 41 -2.31 -9.59 3.68
C PRO A 41 -1.52 -8.82 4.74
N ARG A 42 -2.24 -8.27 5.73
CA ARG A 42 -1.62 -7.62 6.90
C ARG A 42 -0.83 -8.64 7.71
N LYS A 43 0.34 -8.26 8.19
CA LYS A 43 1.17 -9.10 9.06
C LYS A 43 1.63 -8.32 10.28
N LYS A 44 1.94 -9.05 11.36
CA LYS A 44 2.35 -8.47 12.65
C LYS A 44 3.61 -7.61 12.56
N GLN A 45 4.53 -7.94 11.63
CA GLN A 45 5.77 -7.18 11.44
C GLN A 45 5.67 -6.12 10.32
N ASP A 46 4.46 -5.74 9.89
CA ASP A 46 4.30 -4.64 8.94
C ASP A 46 4.75 -3.32 9.59
N TYR A 47 5.35 -2.43 8.80
CA TYR A 47 5.57 -1.06 9.23
C TYR A 47 4.25 -0.36 9.58
N ASN A 48 4.31 0.51 10.59
CA ASN A 48 3.13 1.23 11.07
C ASN A 48 2.60 2.19 10.00
N LEU A 49 1.28 2.18 9.83
CA LEU A 49 0.55 3.10 8.97
C LEU A 49 -0.37 3.97 9.82
N ASN A 50 -0.53 5.22 9.40
CA ASN A 50 -1.56 6.11 9.93
C ASN A 50 -2.95 5.50 9.67
N GLU A 51 -3.86 5.64 10.63
CA GLU A 51 -5.22 5.07 10.55
C GLU A 51 -6.03 5.59 9.35
N GLN A 52 -5.70 6.77 8.85
CA GLN A 52 -6.33 7.38 7.67
C GLN A 52 -5.82 6.81 6.34
N VAL A 53 -4.78 5.96 6.34
CA VAL A 53 -4.27 5.33 5.11
C VAL A 53 -5.27 4.30 4.58
N ASP A 54 -5.81 4.55 3.38
CA ASP A 54 -6.65 3.57 2.68
C ASP A 54 -5.79 2.44 2.10
N ARG A 55 -5.61 1.39 2.91
CA ARG A 55 -4.89 0.16 2.54
C ARG A 55 -5.85 -0.93 2.08
N LYS A 56 -5.76 -1.32 0.80
CA LYS A 56 -6.45 -2.48 0.22
C LYS A 56 -5.53 -3.70 0.18
N CYS A 57 -5.90 -4.76 0.92
CA CYS A 57 -5.12 -6.00 0.99
C CYS A 57 -5.66 -7.03 0.00
N ILE A 58 -5.42 -6.85 -1.31
CA ILE A 58 -5.99 -7.70 -2.37
C ILE A 58 -4.99 -8.64 -3.04
N LEU A 59 -3.69 -8.41 -2.86
CA LEU A 59 -2.64 -9.24 -3.48
C LEU A 59 -2.48 -10.57 -2.73
N THR A 60 -2.09 -11.63 -3.42
CA THR A 60 -1.84 -12.98 -2.87
C THR A 60 -0.38 -13.39 -2.93
N GLY A 61 0.48 -12.65 -3.63
CA GLY A 61 1.85 -13.10 -3.89
C GLY A 61 1.99 -13.91 -5.18
N LYS A 62 0.90 -14.09 -5.93
CA LYS A 62 0.90 -14.83 -7.19
C LYS A 62 0.67 -13.86 -8.34
N LEU A 63 1.74 -13.53 -9.05
CA LEU A 63 1.76 -12.47 -10.07
C LEU A 63 0.57 -12.51 -11.05
N LEU A 64 0.28 -13.69 -11.63
CA LEU A 64 -0.81 -13.81 -12.60
C LEU A 64 -2.19 -13.56 -11.98
N GLU A 65 -2.45 -14.11 -10.80
CA GLU A 65 -3.72 -13.88 -10.09
C GLU A 65 -3.84 -12.41 -9.67
N ASP A 66 -2.74 -11.81 -9.21
CA ASP A 66 -2.68 -10.43 -8.73
C ASP A 66 -2.93 -9.42 -9.86
N VAL A 67 -2.39 -9.66 -11.06
CA VAL A 67 -2.69 -8.83 -12.24
C VAL A 67 -4.17 -8.85 -12.57
N VAL A 68 -4.84 -10.00 -12.46
CA VAL A 68 -6.29 -10.10 -12.70
C VAL A 68 -7.08 -9.37 -11.62
N ARG A 69 -6.66 -9.46 -10.35
CA ARG A 69 -7.32 -8.78 -9.22
C ARG A 69 -7.18 -7.26 -9.29
N LEU A 70 -6.02 -6.75 -9.71
CA LEU A 70 -5.76 -5.31 -9.85
C LEU A 70 -6.62 -4.64 -10.95
N ARG A 71 -7.18 -5.42 -11.88
CA ARG A 71 -8.04 -4.91 -12.96
C ARG A 71 -9.51 -4.81 -12.58
N LYS A 72 -9.91 -5.36 -11.43
CA LYS A 72 -11.29 -5.35 -10.93
C LYS A 72 -11.47 -4.26 -9.88
#